data_AF-A0A3N8D527-F1
#
_entry.id   AF-A0A3N8D527-F1
#
_cell.length_a   1.000
_cell.length_b   1.000
_cell.length_c   1.000
_cell.angle_alpha   90.00
_cell.angle_beta   90.00
_cell.angle_gamma   90.00
#
_symmetry.space_group_name_H-M   'P 1'
#
loop_
_entity.id
_entity.type
_entity.pdbx_description
1 polymer ?
#
loop_
_entity_poly.entity_id
_entity_poly.type
_entity_poly.pdbx_seq_one_letter_code
_entity_poly.pdbx_strand_id
1 'polypeptide(L)'
;MEFLKLAIIFGTVIAIAKSIRLFSRHSRHQYGYSFFTARGFWLAAVGINLTWWGYVGWGTALLHREPAWAGLVLVAMGLAAVIRLIYENVRNTAPIYGVSGSILQLVLFFPVAVYGIPLLAITFLFLFFVTYKAGPAWFSDRE
;
A
#
# COMPACT_ATOMS: atom_id res chain seq x y z
N MET A 1 18.24 14.58 24.13
CA MET A 1 16.82 14.39 23.76
C MET A 1 16.63 13.62 22.45
N GLU A 2 17.45 13.86 21.42
CA GLU A 2 17.30 13.15 20.13
C GLU A 2 17.60 11.64 20.19
N PHE A 3 18.62 11.23 20.95
CA PHE A 3 18.95 9.80 21.13
C PHE A 3 17.82 8.99 21.77
N LEU A 4 17.09 9.56 22.74
CA LEU A 4 15.94 8.91 23.36
C LEU A 4 14.81 8.71 22.34
N LYS A 5 14.53 9.74 21.51
CA LYS A 5 13.56 9.65 20.40
C LYS A 5 13.95 8.54 19.41
N LEU A 6 15.22 8.48 19.00
CA LEU A 6 15.71 7.46 18.09
C LEU A 6 15.60 6.05 18.68
N ALA A 7 15.94 5.89 19.97
CA ALA A 7 15.80 4.61 20.67
C ALA A 7 14.34 4.15 20.77
N ILE A 8 13.41 5.09 21.02
CA ILE A 8 11.96 4.81 21.04
C ILE A 8 11.49 4.36 19.65
N ILE A 9 11.84 5.12 18.59
CA ILE A 9 11.48 4.77 17.21
C ILE A 9 12.03 3.39 16.84
N PHE A 10 13.31 3.14 17.14
CA PHE A 10 13.96 1.88 16.82
C PHE A 10 13.35 0.70 17.58
N GLY A 11 13.06 0.89 18.88
CA GLY A 11 12.36 -0.08 19.71
C GLY A 11 10.96 -0.40 19.17
N THR A 12 10.20 0.62 18.76
CA THR A 12 8.88 0.45 18.13
C THR A 12 8.99 -0.33 16.82
N VAL A 13 9.96 -0.01 15.95
CA VAL A 13 10.18 -0.72 14.68
C VAL A 13 10.52 -2.20 14.93
N ILE A 14 11.40 -2.48 15.89
CA ILE A 14 11.77 -3.87 16.25
C ILE A 14 10.55 -4.61 16.81
N ALA A 15 9.79 -3.99 17.71
CA ALA A 15 8.60 -4.59 18.30
C ALA A 15 7.57 -4.95 17.22
N ILE A 16 7.31 -4.03 16.28
CA ILE A 16 6.42 -4.25 15.13
C ILE A 16 6.95 -5.41 14.27
N ALA A 17 8.24 -5.39 13.90
CA ALA A 17 8.85 -6.45 13.09
C ALA A 17 8.76 -7.83 13.75
N LYS A 18 8.96 -7.90 15.07
CA LYS A 18 8.89 -9.14 15.84
C LYS A 18 7.44 -9.66 15.93
N SER A 19 6.47 -8.78 16.17
CA SER A 19 5.04 -9.10 16.17
C SER A 19 4.58 -9.63 14.81
N ILE A 20 5.02 -9.01 13.71
CA ILE A 20 4.72 -9.49 12.35
C ILE A 20 5.28 -10.89 12.11
N ARG A 21 6.56 -11.11 12.45
CA ARG A 21 7.20 -12.43 12.26
C ARG A 21 6.51 -13.50 13.10
N LEU A 22 6.16 -13.19 14.35
CA LEU A 22 5.45 -14.11 15.24
C LEU A 22 4.06 -14.44 14.68
N PHE A 23 3.30 -13.42 14.28
CA PHE A 23 1.96 -13.58 13.71
C PHE A 23 1.97 -14.35 12.39
N SER A 24 2.93 -14.03 11.50
CA SER A 24 3.10 -14.75 10.23
C SER A 24 3.54 -16.19 10.45
N ARG A 25 4.43 -16.47 11.41
CA ARG A 25 4.87 -17.83 11.72
C ARG A 25 3.73 -18.64 12.32
N HIS A 26 2.99 -18.06 13.25
CA HIS A 26 1.83 -18.71 13.87
C HIS A 26 0.74 -19.01 12.84
N SER A 27 0.40 -18.03 12.01
CA SER A 27 -0.60 -18.19 10.95
C SER A 27 -0.19 -19.22 9.89
N ARG A 28 1.09 -19.23 9.51
CA ARG A 28 1.61 -20.20 8.53
C ARG A 28 1.62 -21.63 9.09
N HIS A 29 1.98 -21.79 10.36
CA HIS A 29 2.03 -23.10 11.00
C HIS A 29 0.62 -23.67 11.27
N GLN A 30 -0.35 -22.82 11.57
CA GLN A 30 -1.69 -23.26 11.95
C GLN A 30 -2.69 -23.32 10.78
N TYR A 31 -2.55 -22.43 9.78
CA TYR A 31 -3.49 -22.32 8.66
C TYR A 31 -2.84 -22.56 7.29
N GLY A 32 -1.52 -22.74 7.20
CA GLY A 32 -0.81 -22.88 5.93
C GLY A 32 -0.84 -21.61 5.04
N TYR A 33 -1.42 -20.51 5.54
CA TYR A 33 -1.66 -19.29 4.78
C TYR A 33 -0.68 -18.18 5.17
N SER A 34 -0.19 -17.45 4.18
CA SER A 34 0.62 -16.25 4.40
C SER A 34 -0.22 -15.02 4.08
N PHE A 35 -0.43 -14.16 5.08
CA PHE A 35 -1.15 -12.89 4.91
C PHE A 35 -0.36 -11.89 4.04
N PHE A 36 0.97 -11.92 4.12
CA PHE A 36 1.86 -10.99 3.40
C PHE A 36 2.23 -11.54 2.01
N THR A 37 1.25 -11.63 1.11
CA THR A 37 1.49 -12.00 -0.30
C THR A 37 1.54 -10.79 -1.21
N ALA A 38 2.18 -10.93 -2.37
CA ALA A 38 2.19 -9.88 -3.40
C ALA A 38 0.78 -9.46 -3.82
N ARG A 39 -0.17 -10.42 -3.94
CA ARG A 39 -1.57 -10.12 -4.24
C ARG A 39 -2.24 -9.30 -3.14
N GLY A 40 -2.06 -9.69 -1.89
CA GLY A 40 -2.57 -8.94 -0.74
C GLY A 40 -1.97 -7.53 -0.65
N PHE A 41 -0.69 -7.35 -1.00
CA PHE A 41 -0.06 -6.04 -1.09
C PHE A 41 -0.71 -5.17 -2.16
N TRP A 42 -0.87 -5.68 -3.38
CA TRP A 42 -1.51 -4.92 -4.47
C TRP A 42 -2.96 -4.57 -4.15
N LEU A 43 -3.74 -5.49 -3.61
CA LEU A 43 -5.13 -5.22 -3.19
C LEU A 43 -5.20 -4.15 -2.10
N ALA A 44 -4.34 -4.24 -1.07
CA ALA A 44 -4.27 -3.24 -0.03
C ALA A 44 -3.84 -1.87 -0.59
N ALA A 45 -2.82 -1.85 -1.44
CA ALA A 45 -2.27 -0.63 -1.99
C ALA A 45 -3.24 0.08 -2.93
N VAL A 46 -3.95 -0.66 -3.78
CA VAL A 46 -5.04 -0.14 -4.63
C VAL A 46 -6.18 0.37 -3.75
N GLY A 47 -6.60 -0.41 -2.75
CA GLY A 47 -7.66 -0.01 -1.83
C GLY A 47 -7.35 1.28 -1.08
N ILE A 48 -6.14 1.39 -0.51
CA ILE A 48 -5.65 2.57 0.19
C ILE A 48 -5.58 3.79 -0.74
N ASN A 49 -4.98 3.64 -1.92
CA ASN A 49 -4.82 4.76 -2.86
C ASN A 49 -6.16 5.26 -3.39
N LEU A 50 -7.05 4.37 -3.84
CA LEU A 50 -8.36 4.75 -4.35
C LEU A 50 -9.22 5.43 -3.27
N THR A 51 -9.18 4.91 -2.04
CA THR A 51 -9.90 5.51 -0.92
C THR A 51 -9.34 6.88 -0.57
N TRP A 52 -8.01 7.02 -0.51
CA TRP A 52 -7.35 8.28 -0.18
C TRP A 52 -7.60 9.35 -1.23
N TRP A 53 -7.30 9.08 -2.50
CA TRP A 53 -7.50 10.01 -3.60
C TRP A 53 -8.97 10.30 -3.87
N GLY A 54 -9.85 9.30 -3.69
CA GLY A 54 -11.29 9.49 -3.74
C GLY A 54 -11.80 10.43 -2.65
N TYR A 55 -11.29 10.30 -1.42
CA TYR A 55 -11.63 11.19 -0.31
C TYR A 55 -11.15 12.63 -0.54
N VAL A 56 -9.90 12.79 -1.01
CA VAL A 56 -9.34 14.11 -1.37
C VAL A 56 -10.14 14.73 -2.52
N GLY A 57 -10.46 13.96 -3.56
CA GLY A 57 -11.26 14.40 -4.70
C GLY A 57 -12.68 14.78 -4.32
N TRP A 58 -13.31 14.02 -3.42
CA TRP A 58 -14.63 14.34 -2.88
C TRP A 58 -14.61 15.64 -2.06
N GLY A 59 -13.65 15.79 -1.14
CA GLY A 59 -13.51 16.99 -0.32
C GLY A 59 -13.19 18.25 -1.12
N THR A 60 -12.35 18.14 -2.15
CA THR A 60 -12.04 19.27 -3.06
C THR A 60 -13.22 19.64 -3.94
N ALA A 61 -13.98 18.67 -4.46
CA ALA A 61 -15.19 18.93 -5.24
C ALA A 61 -16.29 19.63 -4.41
N LEU A 62 -16.46 19.25 -3.14
CA LEU A 62 -17.34 19.93 -2.19
C LEU A 62 -16.96 21.41 -1.99
N LEU A 63 -15.66 21.70 -1.90
CA LEU A 63 -15.14 23.07 -1.75
C LEU A 63 -15.33 23.91 -3.02
N HIS A 64 -15.18 23.32 -4.21
CA HIS A 64 -15.28 24.01 -5.50
C HIS A 64 -16.69 23.97 -6.12
N ARG A 65 -17.68 23.41 -5.41
CA ARG A 65 -19.05 23.16 -5.92
C ARG A 65 -19.07 22.36 -7.24
N GLU A 66 -18.11 21.47 -7.38
CA GLU A 66 -18.01 20.58 -8.53
C GLU A 66 -18.71 19.23 -8.26
N PRO A 67 -18.99 18.44 -9.31
CA PRO A 67 -19.66 17.15 -9.17
C PRO A 67 -18.83 16.16 -8.34
N ALA A 68 -19.21 15.94 -7.07
CA ALA A 68 -18.44 15.14 -6.13
C ALA A 68 -18.61 13.61 -6.27
N TRP A 69 -19.42 13.16 -7.24
CA TRP A 69 -19.72 11.75 -7.51
C TRP A 69 -18.49 10.94 -7.89
N ALA A 70 -17.55 11.52 -8.64
CA ALA A 70 -16.31 10.84 -9.05
C ALA A 70 -15.45 10.44 -7.83
N GLY A 71 -15.33 11.34 -6.84
CA GLY A 71 -14.62 11.05 -5.59
C GLY A 71 -15.30 9.93 -4.79
N LEU A 72 -16.63 9.96 -4.69
CA LEU A 72 -17.41 8.91 -4.01
C LEU A 72 -17.26 7.55 -4.69
N VAL A 73 -17.27 7.50 -6.03
CA VAL A 73 -17.07 6.26 -6.79
C VAL A 73 -15.67 5.68 -6.53
N LEU A 74 -14.63 6.52 -6.50
CA LEU A 74 -13.26 6.09 -6.18
C LEU A 74 -13.17 5.53 -4.74
N VAL A 75 -13.80 6.20 -3.78
CA VAL A 75 -13.89 5.70 -2.39
C VAL A 75 -14.59 4.34 -2.35
N ALA A 76 -15.72 4.18 -3.03
CA ALA A 76 -16.45 2.93 -3.07
C ALA A 76 -15.64 1.78 -3.69
N MET A 77 -14.91 2.05 -4.77
CA MET A 77 -13.99 1.07 -5.39
C MET A 77 -12.85 0.70 -4.45
N GLY A 78 -12.27 1.66 -3.74
CA GLY A 78 -11.23 1.43 -2.74
C GLY A 78 -11.72 0.53 -1.59
N LEU A 79 -12.89 0.83 -1.05
CA LEU A 79 -13.56 0.01 -0.03
C LEU A 79 -13.85 -1.40 -0.53
N ALA A 80 -14.33 -1.56 -1.76
CA ALA A 80 -14.58 -2.88 -2.34
C ALA A 80 -13.29 -3.73 -2.43
N ALA A 81 -12.16 -3.13 -2.80
CA ALA A 81 -10.87 -3.80 -2.82
C ALA A 81 -10.42 -4.24 -1.41
N VAL A 82 -10.63 -3.39 -0.40
CA VAL A 82 -10.33 -3.71 1.01
C VAL A 82 -11.23 -4.84 1.53
N ILE A 83 -12.54 -4.78 1.25
CA ILE A 83 -13.49 -5.83 1.64
C ILE A 83 -13.11 -7.16 1.00
N ARG A 84 -12.72 -7.15 -0.29
CA ARG A 84 -12.25 -8.35 -0.98
C ARG A 84 -11.00 -8.94 -0.33
N LEU A 85 -10.04 -8.11 0.05
CA LEU A 85 -8.84 -8.55 0.77
C LEU A 85 -9.18 -9.18 2.12
N ILE A 86 -10.07 -8.55 2.89
CA ILE A 86 -10.54 -9.08 4.18
C ILE A 86 -11.26 -10.42 3.96
N TYR A 87 -12.11 -10.52 2.94
CA TYR A 87 -12.80 -11.74 2.59
C TYR A 87 -11.85 -12.87 2.20
N GLU A 88 -10.85 -12.61 1.34
CA GLU A 88 -9.84 -13.60 0.97
C GLU A 88 -9.04 -14.08 2.18
N ASN A 89 -8.68 -13.16 3.08
CA ASN A 89 -7.97 -13.47 4.31
C ASN A 89 -8.82 -14.26 5.31
N VAL A 90 -10.09 -13.90 5.51
CA VAL A 90 -11.04 -14.60 6.38
C VAL A 90 -11.43 -15.96 5.80
N ARG A 91 -11.58 -16.11 4.49
CA ARG A 91 -11.91 -17.41 3.87
C ARG A 91 -10.81 -18.44 4.07
N ASN A 92 -9.55 -18.00 4.06
CA ASN A 92 -8.39 -18.88 4.17
C ASN A 92 -7.93 -19.12 5.62
N THR A 93 -8.51 -18.42 6.61
CA THR A 93 -8.17 -18.54 8.05
C THR A 93 -9.44 -18.52 8.92
N ALA A 94 -9.33 -18.39 10.24
CA ALA A 94 -10.50 -18.16 11.09
C ALA A 94 -10.88 -16.67 11.14
N PRO A 95 -12.17 -16.29 11.30
CA PRO A 95 -12.65 -14.90 11.17
C PRO A 95 -11.89 -13.89 12.02
N ILE A 96 -11.59 -14.24 13.28
CA ILE A 96 -10.86 -13.37 14.22
C ILE A 96 -9.42 -13.10 13.75
N TYR A 97 -8.75 -14.13 13.23
CA TYR A 97 -7.37 -14.04 12.74
C TYR A 97 -7.30 -13.42 11.34
N GLY A 98 -8.31 -13.66 10.50
CA GLY A 98 -8.45 -13.09 9.17
C GLY A 98 -8.65 -11.58 9.20
N VAL A 99 -9.52 -11.08 10.09
CA VAL A 99 -9.76 -9.64 10.26
C VAL A 99 -8.55 -8.96 10.89
N SER A 100 -8.00 -9.51 11.98
CA SER A 100 -6.82 -8.93 12.64
C SER A 100 -5.58 -8.92 11.73
N GLY A 101 -5.36 -10.00 10.96
CA GLY A 101 -4.30 -10.07 9.96
C GLY A 101 -4.48 -9.04 8.84
N SER A 102 -5.72 -8.82 8.38
CA SER A 102 -6.02 -7.81 7.36
C SER A 102 -5.82 -6.38 7.86
N ILE A 103 -6.21 -6.09 9.10
CA ILE A 103 -5.97 -4.78 9.74
C ILE A 103 -4.47 -4.53 9.85
N LEU A 104 -3.71 -5.52 10.35
CA LEU A 104 -2.26 -5.41 10.46
C LEU A 104 -1.61 -5.19 9.09
N GLN A 105 -2.07 -5.91 8.07
CA GLN A 105 -1.61 -5.77 6.69
C GLN A 105 -1.89 -4.37 6.12
N LEU A 106 -3.09 -3.82 6.33
CA LEU A 106 -3.44 -2.47 5.89
C LEU A 106 -2.59 -1.41 6.59
N VAL A 107 -2.44 -1.50 7.92
CA VAL A 107 -1.63 -0.54 8.70
C VAL A 107 -0.17 -0.53 8.24
N LEU A 108 0.40 -1.71 7.97
CA LEU A 108 1.80 -1.82 7.54
C LEU A 108 2.01 -1.41 6.10
N PHE A 109 1.05 -1.67 5.23
CA PHE A 109 1.12 -1.28 3.83
C PHE A 109 0.71 0.17 3.60
N PHE A 110 0.01 0.81 4.52
CA PHE A 110 -0.43 2.20 4.38
C PHE A 110 0.72 3.19 4.09
N PRO A 111 1.82 3.25 4.87
CA PRO A 111 2.93 4.16 4.59
C PRO A 111 3.57 3.87 3.23
N VAL A 112 3.73 2.60 2.89
CA VAL A 112 4.35 2.16 1.63
C VAL A 112 3.44 2.47 0.44
N ALA A 113 2.13 2.30 0.59
CA ALA A 113 1.15 2.56 -0.45
C ALA A 113 0.98 4.06 -0.71
N VAL A 114 1.02 4.88 0.34
CA VAL A 114 0.85 6.34 0.23
C VAL A 114 2.12 7.03 -0.25
N TYR A 115 3.30 6.63 0.23
CA TYR A 115 4.56 7.30 -0.12
C TYR A 115 5.40 6.51 -1.12
N GLY A 116 5.49 5.19 -0.96
CA GLY A 116 6.33 4.34 -1.79
C GLY A 116 5.84 4.23 -3.22
N ILE A 117 4.54 4.04 -3.45
CA ILE A 117 3.99 3.95 -4.82
C ILE A 117 4.17 5.25 -5.60
N PRO A 118 3.83 6.44 -5.07
CA PRO A 118 4.11 7.69 -5.77
C PRO A 118 5.61 7.90 -6.03
N LEU A 119 6.48 7.57 -5.07
CA LEU A 119 7.92 7.69 -5.26
C LEU A 119 8.43 6.76 -6.39
N LEU A 120 7.94 5.51 -6.43
CA LEU A 120 8.25 4.58 -7.51
C LEU A 120 7.73 5.08 -8.86
N ALA A 121 6.51 5.62 -8.90
CA ALA A 121 5.94 6.19 -10.12
C ALA A 121 6.77 7.38 -10.61
N ILE A 122 7.17 8.30 -9.72
CA ILE A 122 8.06 9.43 -10.05
C ILE A 122 9.39 8.92 -10.59
N THR A 123 9.99 7.94 -9.91
CA THR A 123 11.26 7.34 -10.35
C THR A 123 11.12 6.70 -11.73
N PHE A 124 10.01 6.01 -11.98
CA PHE A 124 9.74 5.37 -13.26
C PHE A 124 9.54 6.41 -14.38
N LEU A 125 8.79 7.47 -14.12
CA LEU A 125 8.61 8.59 -15.06
C LEU A 125 9.95 9.29 -15.35
N PHE A 126 10.77 9.49 -14.33
CA PHE A 126 12.10 10.06 -14.49
C PHE A 126 13.00 9.17 -15.36
N LEU A 127 13.07 7.87 -15.06
CA LEU A 127 13.81 6.90 -15.87
C LEU A 127 13.31 6.86 -17.31
N PHE A 128 11.99 6.80 -17.49
CA PHE A 128 11.37 6.83 -18.81
C PHE A 128 11.78 8.08 -19.60
N PHE A 129 11.74 9.25 -18.95
CA PHE A 129 12.14 10.51 -19.57
C PHE A 129 13.65 10.54 -19.91
N VAL A 130 14.50 10.04 -19.01
CA VAL A 130 15.95 9.92 -19.26
C VAL A 130 16.22 8.98 -20.42
N THR A 131 15.58 7.81 -20.47
CA THR A 131 15.74 6.84 -21.57
C THR A 131 15.24 7.41 -22.90
N TYR A 132 14.11 8.12 -22.89
CA TYR A 132 13.58 8.77 -24.09
C TYR A 132 14.52 9.88 -24.58
N LYS A 133 15.05 10.71 -23.67
CA LYS A 133 15.95 11.82 -23.98
C LYS A 133 17.37 11.37 -24.35
N ALA A 134 17.83 10.25 -23.81
CA ALA A 134 19.16 9.71 -24.12
C ALA A 134 19.28 9.17 -25.56
N GLY A 135 18.15 8.92 -26.24
CA GLY A 135 18.13 8.36 -27.59
C GLY A 135 18.76 6.95 -27.66
N PRO A 136 18.48 6.14 -28.70
CA PRO A 136 19.21 4.90 -28.87
C PRO A 136 20.69 5.22 -29.14
N ALA A 137 21.57 4.77 -28.23
CA ALA A 137 23.02 4.93 -28.32
C ALA A 137 23.64 4.37 -29.63
N TRP A 138 22.86 3.66 -30.44
CA TRP A 138 23.27 3.09 -31.73
C TRP A 138 23.56 4.14 -32.82
N PHE A 139 23.10 5.39 -32.68
CA PHE A 139 23.36 6.44 -33.67
C PHE A 139 24.65 7.23 -33.44
N SER A 140 25.41 6.97 -32.37
CA SER A 140 26.58 7.80 -32.03
C SER A 140 27.93 7.23 -32.46
N ASP A 141 27.97 6.03 -33.09
CA ASP A 141 29.20 5.35 -33.55
C ASP A 141 29.40 5.44 -35.08
N ARG A 142 28.87 6.48 -35.73
CA ARG A 142 29.11 6.76 -37.16
C ARG A 142 29.50 8.21 -37.40
N GLU A 143 30.66 8.61 -36.89
CA GLU A 143 31.45 9.71 -37.43
C GLU A 143 32.91 9.28 -37.54
#